data_AF-A0A3D5UYD9-F1
#
_entry.id   AF-A0A3D5UYD9-F1
#
_cell.length_a   1.000
_cell.length_b   1.000
_cell.length_c   1.000
_cell.angle_alpha   90.00
_cell.angle_beta   90.00
_cell.angle_gamma   90.00
#
_symmetry.space_group_name_H-M   'P 1'
#
loop_
_entity.id
_entity.type
_entity.pdbx_description
1 polymer ?
#
loop_
_entity_poly.entity_id
_entity_poly.type
_entity_poly.pdbx_seq_one_letter_code
_entity_poly.pdbx_strand_id
1 'polypeptide(L)'
;AMKSVGEAMAIGRTFQESLQKALRSMETGLTGLNEVTVPGMGEGDDKNAIRAALGRPTPDRLLVIAQALRHGMSHDQIRAACSYDPWFIEQLQGLVD
;
A
#
# COMPACT_ATOMS: atom_id res chain seq x y z
N ALA A 1 14.45 4.60 14.74
CA ALA A 1 13.73 5.17 15.90
C ALA A 1 12.25 5.24 15.58
N MET A 2 11.38 4.91 16.55
CA MET A 2 9.93 4.96 16.37
C MET A 2 9.47 6.41 16.20
N LYS A 3 8.55 6.65 15.24
CA LYS A 3 7.95 7.97 14.97
C LYS A 3 6.43 7.97 15.03
N SER A 4 5.81 6.79 15.19
CA SER A 4 4.37 6.66 15.37
C SER A 4 3.94 7.16 16.74
N VAL A 5 2.79 7.81 16.80
CA VAL A 5 2.20 8.35 18.05
C VAL A 5 1.05 7.48 18.59
N GLY A 6 0.67 6.43 17.87
CA GLY A 6 -0.39 5.49 18.24
C GLY A 6 -0.51 4.36 17.22
N GLU A 7 -1.43 3.44 17.49
CA GLU A 7 -1.72 2.28 16.66
C GLU A 7 -3.22 1.93 16.73
N ALA A 8 -3.74 1.30 15.68
CA ALA A 8 -5.09 0.73 15.66
C ALA A 8 -5.02 -0.78 15.45
N MET A 9 -5.97 -1.51 16.05
CA MET A 9 -6.11 -2.95 15.90
C MET A 9 -7.49 -3.27 15.33
N ALA A 10 -7.54 -4.22 14.40
CA ALA A 10 -8.78 -4.79 13.91
C ALA A 10 -8.72 -6.32 13.89
N ILE A 11 -9.90 -6.93 13.94
CA ILE A 11 -10.07 -8.39 13.87
C ILE A 11 -10.96 -8.68 12.66
N GLY A 12 -10.51 -9.56 11.77
CA GLY A 12 -11.30 -10.10 10.66
C GLY A 12 -11.12 -11.62 10.57
N ARG A 13 -12.05 -12.30 9.89
CA ARG A 13 -11.94 -13.73 9.58
C ARG A 13 -10.97 -13.99 8.43
N THR A 14 -10.66 -12.96 7.65
CA THR A 14 -9.64 -12.96 6.59
C THR A 14 -8.70 -11.76 6.75
N PHE A 15 -7.54 -11.82 6.10
CA PHE A 15 -6.59 -10.71 6.09
C PHE A 15 -7.19 -9.47 5.43
N GLN A 16 -7.86 -9.61 4.28
CA GLN A 16 -8.50 -8.50 3.58
C GLN A 16 -9.49 -7.76 4.48
N GLU A 17 -10.36 -8.50 5.18
CA GLU A 17 -11.33 -7.92 6.10
C GLU A 17 -10.61 -7.18 7.24
N SER A 18 -9.65 -7.84 7.89
CA SER A 18 -8.91 -7.27 9.02
C SER A 18 -8.15 -6.01 8.62
N LEU A 19 -7.54 -6.01 7.44
CA LEU A 19 -6.77 -4.89 6.90
C LEU A 19 -7.66 -3.67 6.63
N GLN A 20 -8.76 -3.85 5.89
CA GLN A 20 -9.66 -2.76 5.56
C GLN A 20 -10.33 -2.17 6.81
N LYS A 21 -10.60 -3.02 7.83
CA LYS A 21 -11.06 -2.57 9.16
C LYS A 21 -10.00 -1.73 9.86
N ALA A 22 -8.74 -2.17 9.88
CA ALA A 22 -7.67 -1.43 10.51
C ALA A 22 -7.47 -0.06 9.86
N LEU A 23 -7.43 0.00 8.52
CA LEU A 23 -7.22 1.24 7.77
C LEU A 23 -8.28 2.30 8.07
N ARG A 24 -9.57 1.92 8.07
CA ARG A 24 -10.64 2.88 8.39
C ARG A 24 -10.70 3.27 9.87
N SER A 25 -10.10 2.49 10.76
CA SER A 25 -10.04 2.76 12.20
C SER A 25 -8.83 3.61 12.62
N MET A 26 -7.97 4.01 11.67
CA MET A 26 -6.81 4.85 11.96
C MET A 26 -7.16 6.32 12.23
N GLU A 27 -8.42 6.75 12.02
CA GLU A 27 -8.87 8.14 12.17
C GLU A 27 -8.07 9.15 11.30
N THR A 28 -7.49 8.67 10.19
CA THR A 28 -6.71 9.47 9.23
C THR A 28 -7.53 9.90 8.01
N GLY A 29 -8.85 9.67 8.02
CA GLY A 29 -9.74 9.90 6.88
C GLY A 29 -9.69 8.81 5.80
N LEU A 30 -8.92 7.73 6.03
CA LEU A 30 -8.92 6.57 5.14
C LEU A 30 -10.23 5.79 5.26
N THR A 31 -10.73 5.31 4.13
CA THR A 31 -11.88 4.39 4.06
C THR A 31 -11.47 2.98 3.66
N GLY A 32 -10.17 2.77 3.38
CA GLY A 32 -9.56 1.51 3.02
C GLY A 32 -8.22 1.74 2.33
N LEU A 33 -7.93 0.96 1.28
CA LEU A 33 -6.85 1.22 0.34
C LEU A 33 -7.21 2.41 -0.56
N ASN A 34 -7.24 3.64 -0.05
CA ASN A 34 -7.51 4.82 -0.85
C ASN A 34 -6.46 5.01 -1.97
N GLU A 35 -6.84 5.72 -3.03
CA GLU A 35 -5.89 6.18 -4.05
C GLU A 35 -4.99 7.28 -3.48
N VAL A 36 -3.74 7.28 -3.92
CA VAL A 36 -2.73 8.26 -3.51
C VAL A 36 -1.97 8.75 -4.72
N THR A 37 -1.69 10.05 -4.75
CA THR A 37 -0.81 10.63 -5.77
C THR A 37 0.63 10.42 -5.35
N VAL A 38 1.42 9.72 -6.18
CA VAL A 38 2.86 9.59 -5.96
C VAL A 38 3.58 10.71 -6.71
N PRO A 39 4.53 11.43 -6.06
CA PRO A 39 5.33 12.44 -6.74
C PRO A 39 6.01 11.90 -8.00
N GLY A 40 5.88 12.60 -9.13
CA GLY A 40 6.40 12.19 -10.44
C GLY A 40 5.43 11.34 -11.28
N MET A 41 4.26 10.94 -10.74
CA MET A 41 3.19 10.38 -11.57
C MET A 41 2.58 11.45 -12.48
N GLY A 42 2.25 11.07 -13.71
CA GLY A 42 1.73 11.95 -14.76
C GLY A 42 2.82 12.70 -15.55
N GLU A 43 4.09 12.56 -15.16
CA GLU A 43 5.23 13.21 -15.82
C GLU A 43 5.91 12.34 -16.89
N GLY A 44 5.38 11.12 -17.12
CA GLY A 44 5.73 10.26 -18.25
C GLY A 44 6.13 8.83 -17.88
N ASP A 45 6.83 8.64 -16.75
CA ASP A 45 7.28 7.32 -16.27
C ASP A 45 6.73 6.99 -14.87
N ASP A 46 5.41 6.79 -14.81
CA ASP A 46 4.67 6.55 -13.57
C ASP A 46 5.20 5.33 -12.81
N LYS A 47 5.55 4.26 -13.53
CA LYS A 47 6.05 3.02 -12.91
C LYS A 47 7.38 3.25 -12.20
N ASN A 48 8.26 4.08 -12.76
CA ASN A 48 9.52 4.42 -12.11
C ASN A 48 9.32 5.34 -10.91
N ALA A 49 8.41 6.32 -11.00
CA ALA A 49 8.03 7.17 -9.88
C ALA A 49 7.48 6.35 -8.70
N ILE A 50 6.55 5.44 -8.97
CA ILE A 50 5.97 4.52 -7.97
C ILE A 50 7.04 3.60 -7.40
N ARG A 51 7.92 3.01 -8.23
CA ARG A 51 9.03 2.17 -7.76
C ARG A 51 9.97 2.92 -6.81
N ALA A 52 10.30 4.18 -7.12
CA ALA A 52 11.14 5.01 -6.26
C ALA A 52 10.46 5.31 -4.91
N ALA A 53 9.14 5.53 -4.91
CA ALA A 53 8.37 5.72 -3.69
C ALA A 53 8.30 4.44 -2.84
N LEU A 54 8.08 3.27 -3.45
CA LEU A 54 8.06 1.96 -2.76
C LEU A 54 9.38 1.64 -2.05
N GLY A 55 10.50 2.06 -2.62
CA GLY A 55 11.84 1.88 -2.03
C GLY A 55 12.06 2.62 -0.71
N ARG A 56 11.20 3.61 -0.39
CA ARG A 56 11.29 4.38 0.86
C ARG A 56 10.23 3.88 1.85
N PRO A 57 10.60 3.45 3.06
CA PRO A 57 9.64 3.09 4.10
C PRO A 57 8.94 4.35 4.65
N THR A 58 7.80 4.70 4.06
CA THR A 58 6.93 5.82 4.47
C THR A 58 5.64 5.30 5.12
N PRO A 59 4.92 6.14 5.90
CA PRO A 59 3.62 5.77 6.47
C PRO A 59 2.60 5.30 5.40
N ASP A 60 2.61 5.95 4.23
CA ASP A 60 1.65 5.67 3.16
C ASP A 60 2.09 4.51 2.25
N ARG A 61 3.22 3.84 2.53
CA ARG A 61 3.79 2.83 1.63
C ARG A 61 2.81 1.71 1.28
N LEU A 62 1.91 1.34 2.18
CA LEU A 62 0.85 0.36 1.89
C LEU A 62 -0.13 0.87 0.81
N LEU A 63 -0.52 2.14 0.87
CA LEU A 63 -1.35 2.77 -0.15
C LEU A 63 -0.60 2.92 -1.48
N VAL A 64 0.71 3.18 -1.43
CA VAL A 64 1.58 3.20 -2.61
C VAL A 64 1.68 1.81 -3.25
N ILE A 65 1.69 0.71 -2.47
CA ILE A 65 1.59 -0.66 -3.03
C ILE A 65 0.27 -0.85 -3.75
N ALA A 66 -0.86 -0.44 -3.14
CA ALA A 66 -2.16 -0.51 -3.80
C ALA A 66 -2.19 0.31 -5.10
N GLN A 67 -1.57 1.49 -5.11
CA GLN A 67 -1.41 2.30 -6.32
C GLN A 67 -0.54 1.59 -7.36
N ALA A 68 0.57 0.95 -6.97
CA ALA A 68 1.40 0.18 -7.88
C ALA A 68 0.62 -0.94 -8.59
N LEU A 69 -0.24 -1.65 -7.85
CA LEU A 69 -1.11 -2.69 -8.39
C LEU A 69 -2.14 -2.10 -9.39
N ARG A 70 -2.76 -0.95 -9.07
CA ARG A 70 -3.65 -0.23 -10.02
C ARG A 70 -2.95 0.17 -11.31
N HIS A 71 -1.66 0.50 -11.25
CA HIS A 71 -0.83 0.81 -12.42
C HIS A 71 -0.23 -0.43 -13.11
N GLY A 72 -0.70 -1.63 -12.75
CA GLY A 72 -0.28 -2.88 -13.37
C GLY A 72 1.20 -3.20 -13.17
N MET A 73 1.76 -2.84 -12.01
CA MET A 73 3.07 -3.37 -11.60
C MET A 73 2.90 -4.81 -11.13
N SER A 74 3.83 -5.67 -11.53
CA SER A 74 3.84 -7.08 -11.10
C SER A 74 4.20 -7.22 -9.62
N HIS A 75 3.78 -8.32 -9.00
CA HIS A 75 4.12 -8.64 -7.62
C HIS A 75 5.65 -8.69 -7.41
N ASP A 76 6.40 -9.23 -8.37
CA ASP A 76 7.86 -9.29 -8.30
C ASP A 76 8.52 -7.92 -8.31
N GLN A 77 8.00 -6.98 -9.13
CA GLN A 77 8.50 -5.60 -9.14
C GLN A 77 8.25 -4.90 -7.80
N ILE A 78 7.08 -5.11 -7.20
CA ILE A 78 6.73 -4.53 -5.90
C ILE A 78 7.61 -5.14 -4.81
N ARG A 79 7.73 -6.48 -4.76
CA ARG A 79 8.60 -7.20 -3.83
C ARG A 79 10.05 -6.73 -3.94
N ALA A 80 10.58 -6.61 -5.15
CA ALA A 80 11.94 -6.14 -5.36
C ALA A 80 12.16 -4.70 -4.85
N ALA A 81 11.12 -3.87 -4.86
CA ALA A 81 11.21 -2.48 -4.41
C ALA A 81 11.08 -2.33 -2.88
N CYS A 82 10.20 -3.09 -2.20
CA CYS A 82 9.87 -2.86 -0.79
C CYS A 82 10.02 -4.08 0.13
N SER A 83 10.36 -5.25 -0.42
CA SER A 83 10.54 -6.53 0.29
C SER A 83 9.32 -7.03 1.08
N TYR A 84 8.11 -6.58 0.71
CA TYR A 84 6.88 -7.19 1.25
C TYR A 84 6.78 -8.64 0.76
N ASP A 85 6.30 -9.52 1.62
CA ASP A 85 6.09 -10.91 1.26
C ASP A 85 5.07 -11.01 0.10
N PRO A 86 5.33 -11.84 -0.93
CA PRO A 86 4.42 -12.04 -2.04
C PRO A 86 2.97 -12.31 -1.61
N TRP A 87 2.78 -13.04 -0.52
CA TRP A 87 1.45 -13.39 -0.03
C TRP A 87 0.63 -12.14 0.31
N PHE A 88 1.22 -11.16 1.00
CA PHE A 88 0.53 -9.91 1.32
C PHE A 88 0.23 -9.09 0.08
N ILE A 89 1.14 -9.06 -0.89
CA ILE A 89 0.95 -8.34 -2.15
C ILE A 89 -0.24 -8.94 -2.92
N GLU A 90 -0.34 -10.27 -2.96
CA GLU A 90 -1.48 -10.97 -3.56
C GLU A 90 -2.81 -10.66 -2.84
N GLN A 91 -2.81 -10.60 -1.50
CA GLN A 91 -4.02 -10.21 -0.78
C GLN A 91 -4.45 -8.76 -1.08
N LEU A 92 -3.49 -7.87 -1.32
CA LEU A 92 -3.77 -6.49 -1.74
C LEU A 92 -4.29 -6.43 -3.17
N GLN A 93 -3.76 -7.25 -4.09
CA GLN A 93 -4.28 -7.33 -5.47
C GLN A 93 -5.75 -7.75 -5.47
N GLY A 94 -6.13 -8.76 -4.68
CA GLY A 94 -7.53 -9.18 -4.56
C GLY A 94 -8.46 -8.15 -3.88
N LEU A 95 -7.93 -7.05 -3.32
CA LEU A 95 -8.70 -5.89 -2.86
C LEU A 95 -8.76 -4.76 -3.89
N VAL A 96 -7.83 -4.75 -4.85
CA VAL A 96 -7.73 -3.76 -5.93
C VAL A 96 -8.53 -4.19 -7.15
N ASP A 97 -8.62 -5.49 -7.42
CA ASP A 97 -9.50 -6.11 -8.43
C ASP A 97 -10.99 -5.89 -8.13
#